data_AF-A0A662IA40-F1
#
_entry.id   AF-A0A662IA40-F1
#
_cell.length_a   1.000
_cell.length_b   1.000
_cell.length_c   1.000
_cell.angle_alpha   90.00
_cell.angle_beta   90.00
_cell.angle_gamma   90.00
#
_symmetry.space_group_name_H-M   'P 1'
#
loop_
_entity.id
_entity.type
_entity.pdbx_description
1 polymer ?
#
loop_
_entity_poly.entity_id
_entity_poly.type
_entity_poly.pdbx_seq_one_letter_code
_entity_poly.pdbx_strand_id
1 'polypeptide(L)'
;MGKGERPRRGSMAYWPRKRARSIVPRVRRWPKIDEVKPVGFAGYKVGMLHVIKLDDNPHSPFYKQEIAKAATVIETPPLLVVGVRAYAKTPYGLKALGEVWAEQVPKDLERVFTLPEKFNREEQMKKINEIREKISEVRLIVAEQPRKAGIRKKKPEVFEIPVGGEPEAALEYAFNKLGKELRVSEIFSVGDFIDVITVTKGKGFQGVIKRFGVKIMPRWHKHRKGHRRIGSVGPASVG
;
A
#
# COMPACT_ATOMS: atom_id res chain seq x y z
N MET A 1 28.42 -30.43 -15.54
CA MET A 1 28.06 -29.89 -14.22
C MET A 1 28.67 -28.49 -14.09
N GLY A 2 27.94 -27.49 -13.57
CA GLY A 2 28.53 -26.17 -13.35
C GLY A 2 29.63 -26.27 -12.30
N LYS A 3 30.87 -25.90 -12.64
CA LYS A 3 31.96 -25.86 -11.65
C LYS A 3 31.75 -24.64 -10.74
N GLY A 4 31.37 -24.90 -9.48
CA GLY A 4 31.15 -23.90 -8.44
C GLY A 4 29.68 -23.65 -8.09
N GLU A 5 29.40 -23.61 -6.78
CA GLU A 5 28.08 -23.26 -6.24
C GLU A 5 27.91 -21.74 -6.17
N ARG A 6 26.71 -21.27 -6.53
CA ARG A 6 26.35 -19.86 -6.38
C ARG A 6 24.84 -19.72 -6.21
N PRO A 7 24.37 -18.69 -5.48
CA PRO A 7 22.96 -18.37 -5.43
C PRO A 7 22.38 -18.06 -6.82
N ARG A 8 21.10 -18.38 -7.00
CA ARG A 8 20.36 -18.01 -8.20
C ARG A 8 20.34 -16.49 -8.38
N ARG A 9 20.45 -16.04 -9.63
CA ARG A 9 20.34 -14.61 -9.97
C ARG A 9 18.87 -14.17 -9.94
N GLY A 10 18.55 -13.37 -8.93
CA GLY A 10 17.22 -12.78 -8.73
C GLY A 10 16.23 -13.70 -8.02
N SER A 11 15.45 -13.12 -7.12
CA SER A 11 14.38 -13.83 -6.41
C SER A 11 13.25 -14.27 -7.34
N MET A 12 12.74 -15.48 -7.09
CA MET A 12 11.55 -16.04 -7.74
C MET A 12 10.23 -15.57 -7.12
N ALA A 13 10.24 -15.06 -5.88
CA ALA A 13 9.03 -14.67 -5.14
C ALA A 13 8.23 -13.54 -5.82
N TYR A 14 8.88 -12.74 -6.66
CA TYR A 14 8.27 -11.60 -7.36
C TYR A 14 7.89 -11.91 -8.81
N TRP A 15 7.70 -13.19 -9.15
CA TRP A 15 7.21 -13.60 -10.47
C TRP A 15 5.69 -13.67 -10.52
N PRO A 16 5.08 -13.39 -11.69
CA PRO A 16 5.70 -12.80 -12.88
C PRO A 16 6.07 -11.32 -12.67
N ARG A 17 7.27 -10.91 -13.11
CA ARG A 17 7.73 -9.51 -13.05
C ARG A 17 7.06 -8.66 -14.13
N LYS A 18 5.77 -8.39 -13.95
CA LYS A 18 4.91 -7.61 -14.88
C LYS A 18 4.57 -6.22 -14.32
N ARG A 19 4.00 -5.35 -15.17
CA ARG A 19 3.48 -4.05 -14.73
C ARG A 19 2.33 -4.27 -13.73
N ALA A 20 2.28 -3.46 -12.69
CA ALA A 20 1.17 -3.49 -11.74
C ALA A 20 -0.13 -3.10 -12.47
N ARG A 21 -1.25 -3.77 -12.11
CA ARG A 21 -2.56 -3.51 -12.71
C ARG A 21 -3.14 -2.16 -12.26
N SER A 22 -2.82 -1.74 -11.03
CA SER A 22 -3.24 -0.47 -10.44
C SER A 22 -2.02 0.25 -9.89
N ILE A 23 -2.06 1.59 -9.90
CA ILE A 23 -1.09 2.43 -9.21
C ILE A 23 -1.30 2.41 -7.69
N VAL A 24 -2.57 2.28 -7.27
CA VAL A 24 -2.95 2.14 -5.87
C VAL A 24 -2.54 0.74 -5.41
N PRO A 25 -1.60 0.61 -4.45
CA PRO A 25 -1.16 -0.69 -3.98
C PRO A 25 -2.28 -1.38 -3.19
N ARG A 26 -2.53 -2.66 -3.48
CA ARG A 26 -3.47 -3.46 -2.70
C ARG A 26 -2.73 -4.10 -1.52
N VAL A 27 -3.12 -3.74 -0.31
CA VAL A 27 -2.65 -4.40 0.91
C VAL A 27 -3.30 -5.78 0.99
N ARG A 28 -2.47 -6.83 1.13
CA ARG A 28 -2.95 -8.22 1.18
C ARG A 28 -3.32 -8.68 2.58
N ARG A 29 -2.60 -8.17 3.57
CA ARG A 29 -2.77 -8.51 4.98
C ARG A 29 -2.59 -7.24 5.79
N TRP A 30 -3.53 -7.01 6.69
CA TRP A 30 -3.49 -5.92 7.64
C TRP A 30 -3.09 -6.48 9.02
N PRO A 31 -2.35 -5.73 9.84
CA PRO A 31 -2.13 -6.10 11.23
C PRO A 31 -3.47 -6.06 11.99
N LYS A 32 -3.60 -6.95 12.97
CA LYS A 32 -4.71 -6.90 13.92
C LYS A 32 -4.31 -5.96 15.05
N ILE A 33 -5.16 -4.98 15.32
CA ILE A 33 -4.96 -3.97 16.35
C ILE A 33 -6.19 -4.01 17.24
N ASP A 34 -6.00 -4.04 18.56
CA ASP A 34 -7.10 -4.08 19.53
C ASP A 34 -7.68 -2.67 19.80
N GLU A 35 -6.90 -1.63 19.55
CA GLU A 35 -7.33 -0.24 19.60
C GLU A 35 -8.25 0.14 18.43
N VAL A 36 -9.29 0.93 18.72
CA VAL A 36 -10.25 1.44 17.72
C VAL A 36 -9.64 2.59 16.94
N LYS A 37 -8.77 2.26 15.98
CA LYS A 37 -8.15 3.22 15.06
C LYS A 37 -8.01 2.66 13.65
N PRO A 38 -8.02 3.49 12.59
CA PRO A 38 -7.66 3.05 11.25
C PRO A 38 -6.24 2.52 11.21
N VAL A 39 -5.99 1.48 10.44
CA VAL A 39 -4.71 0.76 10.44
C VAL A 39 -3.71 1.31 9.41
N GLY A 40 -4.20 2.06 8.42
CA GLY A 40 -3.40 2.52 7.29
C GLY A 40 -3.64 3.98 6.96
N PHE A 41 -2.68 4.56 6.25
CA PHE A 41 -2.79 5.89 5.67
C PHE A 41 -2.13 5.90 4.29
N ALA A 42 -2.37 6.94 3.50
CA ALA A 42 -1.68 7.14 2.24
C ALA A 42 -1.14 8.56 2.11
N GLY A 43 -0.12 8.69 1.27
CA GLY A 43 0.59 9.93 1.06
C GLY A 43 1.44 9.86 -0.19
N TYR A 44 1.90 11.02 -0.62
CA TYR A 44 2.69 11.18 -1.83
C TYR A 44 4.16 11.32 -1.47
N LYS A 45 5.00 10.51 -2.12
CA LYS A 45 6.44 10.65 -1.98
C LYS A 45 6.90 11.97 -2.60
N VAL A 46 7.54 12.82 -1.81
CA VAL A 46 8.10 14.09 -2.25
C VAL A 46 9.58 13.91 -2.63
N GLY A 47 10.40 13.46 -1.68
CA GLY A 47 11.84 13.46 -1.84
C GLY A 47 12.58 12.75 -0.71
N MET A 48 13.88 12.94 -0.65
CA MET A 48 14.75 12.41 0.40
C MET A 48 15.61 13.54 0.97
N LEU A 49 15.87 13.48 2.26
CA LEU A 49 16.78 14.36 2.98
C LEU A 49 17.60 13.53 3.97
N HIS A 50 18.51 14.17 4.68
CA HIS A 50 19.20 13.57 5.81
C HIS A 50 18.74 14.28 7.08
N VAL A 51 18.56 13.51 8.15
CA VAL A 51 18.23 14.01 9.48
C VAL A 51 19.40 13.66 10.39
N ILE A 52 19.85 14.64 11.15
CA ILE A 52 20.75 14.40 12.28
C ILE A 52 19.86 14.03 13.46
N LYS A 53 20.01 12.80 13.97
CA LYS A 53 19.28 12.35 15.16
C LYS A 53 20.25 11.87 16.22
N LEU A 54 19.84 11.99 17.48
CA LEU A 54 20.52 11.33 18.58
C LEU A 54 20.19 9.83 18.56
N ASP A 55 21.21 8.97 18.73
CA ASP A 55 21.01 7.52 18.74
C ASP A 55 20.43 7.05 20.08
N ASP A 56 19.25 6.48 20.02
CA ASP A 56 18.40 6.04 21.12
C ASP A 56 18.61 4.57 21.48
N ASN A 57 19.34 3.81 20.66
CA ASN A 57 19.58 2.38 20.89
C ASN A 57 20.67 2.15 21.96
N PRO A 58 20.35 1.56 23.13
CA PRO A 58 21.34 1.32 24.20
C PRO A 58 22.45 0.34 23.82
N HIS A 59 22.21 -0.53 22.84
CA HIS A 59 23.20 -1.52 22.37
C HIS A 59 24.11 -0.99 21.26
N SER A 60 23.92 0.25 20.83
CA SER A 60 24.73 0.88 19.80
C SER A 60 26.01 1.47 20.40
N PRO A 61 27.17 1.30 19.74
CA PRO A 61 28.40 1.99 20.15
C PRO A 61 28.29 3.53 20.05
N PHE A 62 27.27 4.04 19.35
CA PHE A 62 26.99 5.46 19.17
C PHE A 62 25.85 5.96 20.07
N TYR A 63 25.46 5.21 21.10
CA TYR A 63 24.38 5.60 22.02
C TYR A 63 24.60 7.02 22.56
N LYS A 64 23.56 7.87 22.47
CA LYS A 64 23.59 9.30 22.82
C LYS A 64 24.49 10.20 21.96
N GLN A 65 25.06 9.70 20.87
CA GLN A 65 25.77 10.51 19.89
C GLN A 65 24.86 10.89 18.72
N GLU A 66 25.20 11.98 18.03
CA GLU A 66 24.50 12.41 16.83
C GLU A 66 24.92 11.57 15.62
N ILE A 67 23.93 11.06 14.89
CA ILE A 67 24.13 10.27 13.67
C ILE A 67 23.30 10.88 12.55
N ALA A 68 23.91 11.06 11.38
CA ALA A 68 23.20 11.39 10.16
C ALA A 68 22.52 10.14 9.58
N LYS A 69 21.18 10.16 9.44
CA LYS A 69 20.40 9.10 8.78
C LYS A 69 19.62 9.66 7.59
N ALA A 70 19.54 8.87 6.52
CA ALA A 70 18.71 9.20 5.38
C ALA A 70 17.22 9.07 5.74
N ALA A 71 16.42 10.06 5.35
CA ALA A 71 14.98 10.08 5.54
C ALA A 71 14.28 10.35 4.20
N THR A 72 13.08 9.79 4.03
CA THR A 72 12.21 10.07 2.89
C THR A 72 11.06 10.94 3.36
N VAL A 73 10.84 12.07 2.69
CA VAL A 73 9.70 12.95 2.97
C VAL A 73 8.51 12.46 2.17
N ILE A 74 7.42 12.22 2.88
CA ILE A 74 6.12 11.85 2.32
C ILE A 74 5.14 12.94 2.74
N GLU A 75 4.48 13.54 1.76
CA GLU A 75 3.40 14.48 2.01
C GLU A 75 2.10 13.71 2.24
N THR A 76 1.53 13.91 3.42
CA THR A 76 0.35 13.18 3.91
C THR A 76 -0.82 14.16 4.04
N PRO A 77 -1.48 14.54 2.93
CA PRO A 77 -2.69 15.34 3.02
C PRO A 77 -3.78 14.56 3.79
N PRO A 78 -4.74 15.23 4.43
CA PRO A 78 -5.84 14.54 5.10
C PRO A 78 -6.61 13.67 4.09
N LEU A 79 -6.96 12.46 4.50
CA LEU A 79 -7.82 11.57 3.72
C LEU A 79 -9.28 11.89 4.04
N LEU A 80 -10.15 11.82 3.03
CA LEU A 80 -11.59 11.96 3.26
C LEU A 80 -12.23 10.58 3.35
N VAL A 81 -12.98 10.33 4.42
CA VAL A 81 -13.76 9.09 4.56
C VAL A 81 -15.06 9.25 3.77
N VAL A 82 -15.15 8.60 2.61
CA VAL A 82 -16.30 8.71 1.70
C VAL A 82 -17.34 7.61 1.92
N GLY A 83 -16.94 6.49 2.52
CA GLY A 83 -17.84 5.39 2.80
C GLY A 83 -17.30 4.44 3.87
N VAL A 84 -18.17 3.57 4.35
CA VAL A 84 -17.87 2.47 5.27
C VAL A 84 -18.39 1.19 4.65
N ARG A 85 -17.57 0.15 4.62
CA ARG A 85 -17.93 -1.18 4.14
C ARG A 85 -17.78 -2.20 5.25
N ALA A 86 -18.85 -2.95 5.49
CA ALA A 86 -18.86 -4.05 6.46
C ALA A 86 -18.62 -5.40 5.76
N TYR A 87 -17.80 -6.25 6.37
CA TYR A 87 -17.47 -7.59 5.88
C TYR A 87 -17.89 -8.66 6.89
N ALA A 88 -18.48 -9.74 6.37
CA ALA A 88 -18.74 -10.97 7.10
C ALA A 88 -17.75 -12.07 6.72
N LYS A 89 -17.36 -12.87 7.70
CA LYS A 89 -16.54 -14.06 7.50
C LYS A 89 -17.44 -15.22 7.09
N THR A 90 -17.33 -15.61 5.83
CA THR A 90 -17.98 -16.82 5.29
C THR A 90 -16.95 -17.95 5.21
N PRO A 91 -17.37 -19.22 5.05
CA PRO A 91 -16.44 -20.34 4.81
C PRO A 91 -15.49 -20.11 3.62
N TYR A 92 -15.90 -19.30 2.65
CA TYR A 92 -15.14 -18.96 1.45
C TYR A 92 -14.28 -17.68 1.60
N GLY A 93 -14.28 -17.06 2.79
CA GLY A 93 -13.55 -15.84 3.09
C GLY A 93 -14.44 -14.64 3.41
N LEU A 94 -13.83 -13.45 3.40
CA LEU A 94 -14.53 -12.20 3.72
C LEU A 94 -15.41 -11.76 2.55
N LYS A 95 -16.72 -11.62 2.80
CA LYS A 95 -17.69 -11.13 1.83
C LYS A 95 -18.24 -9.78 2.30
N ALA A 96 -18.32 -8.81 1.39
CA ALA A 96 -18.94 -7.52 1.69
C ALA A 96 -20.45 -7.72 1.92
N LEU A 97 -20.95 -7.25 3.06
CA LEU A 97 -22.38 -7.29 3.39
C LEU A 97 -23.12 -6.07 2.85
N GLY A 98 -22.50 -4.89 2.97
CA GLY A 98 -23.09 -3.62 2.59
C GLY A 98 -22.14 -2.46 2.76
N GLU A 99 -22.56 -1.32 2.24
CA GLU A 99 -21.83 -0.06 2.27
C GLU A 99 -22.73 1.08 2.72
N VAL A 100 -22.18 1.98 3.51
CA VAL A 100 -22.80 3.26 3.86
C VAL A 100 -21.91 4.36 3.30
N TRP A 101 -22.49 5.22 2.48
CA TRP A 101 -21.78 6.34 1.85
C TRP A 101 -22.10 7.66 2.54
N ALA A 102 -21.17 8.61 2.48
CA ALA A 102 -21.39 9.97 2.94
C ALA A 102 -22.38 10.69 2.00
N GLU A 103 -23.25 11.54 2.55
CA GLU A 103 -24.20 12.33 1.76
C GLU A 103 -23.50 13.36 0.88
N GLN A 104 -22.47 14.01 1.42
CA GLN A 104 -21.68 15.01 0.71
C GLN A 104 -20.33 14.41 0.33
N VAL A 105 -20.21 14.01 -0.93
CA VAL A 105 -18.95 13.54 -1.51
C VAL A 105 -18.34 14.63 -2.41
N PRO A 106 -17.00 14.74 -2.49
CA PRO A 106 -16.36 15.74 -3.35
C PRO A 106 -16.65 15.47 -4.82
N LYS A 107 -16.92 16.52 -5.59
CA LYS A 107 -17.11 16.44 -7.07
C LYS A 107 -15.93 15.79 -7.79
N ASP A 108 -14.71 15.93 -7.27
CA ASP A 108 -13.53 15.30 -7.88
C ASP A 108 -13.60 13.75 -7.87
N LEU A 109 -14.46 13.15 -7.04
CA LEU A 109 -14.68 11.70 -6.96
C LEU A 109 -15.36 11.13 -8.22
N GLU A 110 -16.13 11.94 -8.95
CA GLU A 110 -16.75 11.59 -10.25
C GLU A 110 -15.70 11.20 -11.30
N ARG A 111 -14.44 11.62 -11.12
CA ARG A 111 -13.31 11.24 -11.99
C ARG A 111 -12.86 9.79 -11.79
N VAL A 112 -13.30 9.15 -10.72
CA VAL A 112 -12.96 7.77 -10.37
C VAL A 112 -14.09 6.82 -10.76
N PHE A 113 -15.30 7.12 -10.31
CA PHE A 113 -16.50 6.33 -10.57
C PHE A 113 -17.72 7.24 -10.78
N THR A 114 -18.74 6.70 -11.45
CA THR A 114 -20.04 7.35 -11.59
C THR A 114 -20.76 7.33 -10.23
N LEU A 115 -21.02 8.51 -9.68
CA LEU A 115 -21.74 8.64 -8.42
C LEU A 115 -23.25 8.45 -8.63
N PRO A 116 -23.96 7.79 -7.72
CA PRO A 116 -25.41 7.82 -7.70
C PRO A 116 -25.92 9.23 -7.37
N GLU A 117 -27.05 9.60 -7.96
CA GLU A 117 -27.67 10.92 -7.76
C GLU A 117 -28.18 11.14 -6.33
N LYS A 118 -28.52 10.06 -5.61
CA LYS A 118 -29.00 10.10 -4.22
C LYS A 118 -28.27 9.07 -3.37
N PHE A 119 -27.67 9.54 -2.27
CA PHE A 119 -27.10 8.68 -1.24
C PHE A 119 -28.10 8.56 -0.09
N ASN A 120 -28.83 7.44 -0.03
CA ASN A 120 -29.76 7.15 1.08
C ASN A 120 -28.99 6.66 2.31
N ARG A 121 -28.28 7.56 2.99
CA ARG A 121 -27.45 7.24 4.16
C ARG A 121 -28.25 6.56 5.27
N GLU A 122 -29.41 7.10 5.62
CA GLU A 122 -30.22 6.59 6.74
C GLU A 122 -30.69 5.15 6.50
N GLU A 123 -31.15 4.84 5.28
CA GLU A 123 -31.57 3.48 4.91
C GLU A 123 -30.40 2.51 4.94
N GLN A 124 -29.24 2.93 4.41
CA GLN A 124 -28.03 2.11 4.42
C GLN A 124 -27.57 1.83 5.85
N MET A 125 -27.65 2.84 6.73
CA MET A 125 -27.25 2.71 8.13
C MET A 125 -28.16 1.77 8.90
N LYS A 126 -29.49 1.81 8.66
CA LYS A 126 -30.45 0.86 9.22
C LYS A 126 -30.13 -0.57 8.79
N LYS A 127 -29.90 -0.80 7.49
CA LYS A 127 -29.53 -2.11 6.95
C LYS A 127 -28.24 -2.66 7.55
N ILE A 128 -27.22 -1.84 7.77
CA ILE A 128 -26.00 -2.30 8.43
C ILE A 128 -26.25 -2.56 9.93
N ASN A 129 -27.07 -1.75 10.59
CA ASN A 129 -27.41 -1.92 12.00
C ASN A 129 -28.16 -3.23 12.27
N GLU A 130 -29.05 -3.65 11.38
CA GLU A 130 -29.76 -4.94 11.46
C GLU A 130 -28.81 -6.15 11.35
N ILE A 131 -27.66 -5.98 10.70
CA ILE A 131 -26.72 -7.07 10.39
C ILE A 131 -25.48 -7.02 11.30
N ARG A 132 -25.49 -6.20 12.36
CA ARG A 132 -24.34 -5.98 13.27
C ARG A 132 -23.67 -7.28 13.74
N GLU A 133 -24.48 -8.25 14.14
CA GLU A 133 -24.00 -9.54 14.68
C GLU A 133 -23.18 -10.37 13.68
N LYS A 134 -23.38 -10.17 12.36
CA LYS A 134 -22.65 -10.92 11.32
C LYS A 134 -21.38 -10.20 10.87
N ILE A 135 -21.12 -8.99 11.37
CA ILE A 135 -19.97 -8.17 10.96
C ILE A 135 -18.72 -8.69 11.67
N SER A 136 -17.72 -9.01 10.87
CA SER A 136 -16.41 -9.49 11.33
C SER A 136 -15.28 -8.48 11.13
N GLU A 137 -15.39 -7.61 10.12
CA GLU A 137 -14.38 -6.60 9.82
C GLU A 137 -15.06 -5.38 9.21
N VAL A 138 -14.66 -4.18 9.66
CA VAL A 138 -15.16 -2.91 9.15
C VAL A 138 -14.01 -2.20 8.42
N ARG A 139 -14.29 -1.70 7.21
CA ARG A 139 -13.33 -0.93 6.42
C ARG A 139 -13.89 0.42 6.03
N LEU A 140 -13.07 1.45 6.14
CA LEU A 140 -13.33 2.77 5.61
C LEU A 140 -12.95 2.80 4.13
N ILE A 141 -13.85 3.26 3.29
CA ILE A 141 -13.55 3.70 1.93
C ILE A 141 -13.06 5.13 2.04
N VAL A 142 -11.78 5.33 1.74
CA VAL A 142 -11.11 6.63 1.82
C VAL A 142 -10.73 7.14 0.44
N ALA A 143 -10.80 8.45 0.28
CA ALA A 143 -10.33 9.16 -0.89
C ALA A 143 -9.19 10.11 -0.50
N GLU A 144 -8.11 10.08 -1.27
CA GLU A 144 -7.08 11.11 -1.17
C GLU A 144 -7.61 12.48 -1.61
N GLN A 145 -6.97 13.56 -1.13
CA GLN A 145 -7.27 14.92 -1.56
C GLN A 145 -6.05 15.54 -2.30
N PRO A 146 -5.81 15.18 -3.59
CA PRO A 146 -4.61 15.60 -4.33
C PRO A 146 -4.38 17.11 -4.38
N ARG A 147 -5.47 17.91 -4.43
CA ARG A 147 -5.39 19.38 -4.48
C ARG A 147 -4.73 19.98 -3.25
N LYS A 148 -4.93 19.37 -2.09
CA LYS A 148 -4.32 19.83 -0.84
C LYS A 148 -2.83 19.49 -0.75
N ALA A 149 -2.39 18.47 -1.48
CA ALA A 149 -0.99 18.07 -1.56
C ALA A 149 -0.16 18.91 -2.55
N GLY A 150 -0.72 19.97 -3.15
CA GLY A 150 -0.01 20.76 -4.16
C GLY A 150 0.34 20.02 -5.45
N ILE A 151 -0.22 18.83 -5.68
CA ILE A 151 0.06 18.03 -6.89
C ILE A 151 -0.87 18.46 -8.02
N ARG A 152 -0.37 18.48 -9.26
CA ARG A 152 -1.16 18.80 -10.47
C ARG A 152 -2.33 17.83 -10.74
N LYS A 153 -2.37 16.70 -10.03
CA LYS A 153 -3.38 15.67 -10.17
C LYS A 153 -4.71 16.14 -9.54
N LYS A 154 -5.82 15.90 -10.22
CA LYS A 154 -7.18 16.22 -9.72
C LYS A 154 -8.01 14.98 -9.37
N LYS A 155 -7.74 13.86 -10.05
CA LYS A 155 -8.42 12.59 -9.80
C LYS A 155 -7.92 12.02 -8.47
N PRO A 156 -8.78 11.78 -7.47
CA PRO A 156 -8.34 11.16 -6.24
C PRO A 156 -8.10 9.66 -6.42
N GLU A 157 -7.25 9.09 -5.57
CA GLU A 157 -7.13 7.65 -5.38
C GLU A 157 -8.10 7.22 -4.28
N VAL A 158 -8.79 6.10 -4.51
CA VAL A 158 -9.76 5.55 -3.58
C VAL A 158 -9.35 4.14 -3.22
N PHE A 159 -9.36 3.83 -1.92
CA PHE A 159 -8.99 2.52 -1.39
C PHE A 159 -9.65 2.29 -0.04
N GLU A 160 -9.51 1.06 0.47
CA GLU A 160 -10.06 0.65 1.75
C GLU A 160 -8.98 0.62 2.83
N ILE A 161 -9.31 1.08 4.02
CA ILE A 161 -8.52 0.94 5.24
C ILE A 161 -9.36 0.23 6.29
N PRO A 162 -8.92 -0.89 6.88
CA PRO A 162 -9.62 -1.48 8.01
C PRO A 162 -9.48 -0.62 9.26
N VAL A 163 -10.52 -0.68 10.10
CA VAL A 163 -10.50 -0.12 11.46
C VAL A 163 -10.19 -1.26 12.42
N GLY A 164 -9.23 -1.04 13.31
CA GLY A 164 -8.91 -1.95 14.40
C GLY A 164 -9.97 -1.93 15.51
N GLY A 165 -9.80 -2.82 16.48
CA GLY A 165 -10.67 -3.00 17.63
C GLY A 165 -11.86 -3.92 17.38
N GLU A 166 -12.73 -4.00 18.39
CA GLU A 166 -13.93 -4.82 18.35
C GLU A 166 -14.87 -4.35 17.22
N PRO A 167 -15.52 -5.28 16.47
CA PRO A 167 -16.32 -4.94 15.31
C PRO A 167 -17.42 -3.89 15.57
N GLU A 168 -18.04 -3.92 16.75
CA GLU A 168 -19.07 -2.96 17.15
C GLU A 168 -18.51 -1.56 17.34
N ALA A 169 -17.44 -1.44 18.14
CA ALA A 169 -16.78 -0.16 18.39
C ALA A 169 -16.15 0.41 17.10
N ALA A 170 -15.59 -0.46 16.26
CA ALA A 170 -15.06 -0.10 14.95
C ALA A 170 -16.16 0.45 14.02
N LEU A 171 -17.37 -0.09 14.09
CA LEU A 171 -18.50 0.38 13.30
C LEU A 171 -18.98 1.76 13.76
N GLU A 172 -19.11 1.98 15.07
CA GLU A 172 -19.48 3.28 15.63
C GLU A 172 -18.45 4.36 15.29
N TYR A 173 -17.16 4.03 15.44
CA TYR A 173 -16.07 4.90 15.02
C TYR A 173 -16.15 5.25 13.53
N ALA A 174 -16.39 4.24 12.68
CA ALA A 174 -16.50 4.43 11.25
C ALA A 174 -17.67 5.36 10.87
N PHE A 175 -18.82 5.22 11.52
CA PHE A 175 -19.95 6.12 11.32
C PHE A 175 -19.69 7.54 11.78
N ASN A 176 -18.98 7.72 12.90
CA ASN A 176 -18.60 9.04 13.41
C ASN A 176 -17.60 9.77 12.50
N LYS A 177 -16.74 9.02 11.80
CA LYS A 177 -15.74 9.56 10.87
C LYS A 177 -16.24 9.68 9.43
N LEU A 178 -17.42 9.16 9.10
CA LEU A 178 -18.00 9.27 7.76
C LEU A 178 -18.18 10.74 7.35
N GLY A 179 -17.69 11.10 6.16
CA GLY A 179 -17.71 12.47 5.64
C GLY A 179 -16.69 13.42 6.28
N LYS A 180 -15.90 12.95 7.26
CA LYS A 180 -14.86 13.74 7.93
C LYS A 180 -13.48 13.42 7.38
N GLU A 181 -12.56 14.31 7.67
CA GLU A 181 -11.14 14.16 7.34
C GLU A 181 -10.43 13.31 8.41
N LEU A 182 -9.52 12.46 7.93
CA LEU A 182 -8.65 11.63 8.71
C LEU A 182 -7.22 12.14 8.55
N ARG A 183 -6.57 12.48 9.67
CA ARG A 183 -5.19 12.98 9.70
C ARG A 183 -4.22 11.86 10.08
N VAL A 184 -2.97 11.99 9.62
CA VAL A 184 -1.92 11.00 9.91
C VAL A 184 -1.63 10.86 11.41
N SER A 185 -1.76 11.95 12.16
CA SER A 185 -1.53 12.02 13.61
C SER A 185 -2.55 11.22 14.43
N GLU A 186 -3.70 10.86 13.85
CA GLU A 186 -4.71 10.02 14.52
C GLU A 186 -4.38 8.53 14.41
N ILE A 187 -3.41 8.17 13.57
CA ILE A 187 -3.10 6.78 13.22
C ILE A 187 -1.71 6.39 13.69
N PHE A 188 -0.72 7.24 13.38
CA PHE A 188 0.69 6.97 13.65
C PHE A 188 1.25 7.97 14.66
N SER A 189 2.09 7.46 15.54
CA SER A 189 2.90 8.23 16.48
C SER A 189 4.36 8.23 16.03
N VAL A 190 5.11 9.24 16.50
CA VAL A 190 6.55 9.31 16.22
C VAL A 190 7.25 8.15 16.91
N GLY A 191 8.04 7.38 16.16
CA GLY A 191 8.73 6.19 16.65
C GLY A 191 8.09 4.87 16.19
N ASP A 192 6.87 4.90 15.65
CA ASP A 192 6.21 3.71 15.14
C ASP A 192 6.93 3.11 13.93
N PHE A 193 6.99 1.79 13.88
CA PHE A 193 7.43 1.06 12.69
C PHE A 193 6.27 0.93 11.70
N ILE A 194 6.50 1.39 10.46
CA ILE A 194 5.46 1.44 9.42
C ILE A 194 5.90 0.62 8.21
N ASP A 195 4.99 -0.19 7.68
CA ASP A 195 5.15 -0.88 6.41
C ASP A 195 4.76 0.03 5.24
N VAL A 196 5.73 0.42 4.42
CA VAL A 196 5.48 1.28 3.24
C VAL A 196 5.25 0.42 1.99
N ILE A 197 4.06 0.51 1.42
CA ILE A 197 3.67 -0.24 0.23
C ILE A 197 3.50 0.73 -0.93
N THR A 198 4.18 0.47 -2.05
CA THR A 198 4.11 1.33 -3.24
C THR A 198 4.43 0.56 -4.52
N VAL A 199 4.01 1.12 -5.66
CA VAL A 199 4.42 0.64 -6.97
C VAL A 199 5.77 1.26 -7.33
N THR A 200 6.77 0.41 -7.56
CA THR A 200 8.13 0.86 -7.88
C THR A 200 8.22 1.66 -9.18
N LYS A 201 9.22 2.53 -9.29
CA LYS A 201 9.52 3.28 -10.53
C LYS A 201 9.67 2.35 -11.73
N GLY A 202 8.83 2.55 -12.74
CA GLY A 202 8.89 1.82 -14.01
C GLY A 202 10.20 2.09 -14.75
N LYS A 203 10.86 1.02 -15.23
CA LYS A 203 12.12 1.10 -16.01
C LYS A 203 11.96 0.62 -17.47
N GLY A 204 10.72 0.42 -17.94
CA GLY A 204 10.43 -0.08 -19.28
C GLY A 204 10.94 -1.51 -19.52
N PHE A 205 11.18 -1.84 -20.79
CA PHE A 205 11.81 -3.09 -21.18
C PHE A 205 13.28 -3.11 -20.73
N GLN A 206 13.69 -4.16 -20.05
CA GLN A 206 15.04 -4.30 -19.51
C GLN A 206 15.62 -5.68 -19.84
N GLY A 207 16.88 -5.69 -20.30
CA GLY A 207 17.61 -6.91 -20.59
C GLY A 207 17.95 -7.73 -19.33
N VAL A 208 18.33 -8.99 -19.54
CA VAL A 208 18.54 -9.98 -18.47
C VAL A 208 19.55 -9.55 -17.40
N ILE A 209 20.57 -8.78 -17.77
CA ILE A 209 21.57 -8.27 -16.83
C ILE A 209 20.93 -7.33 -15.81
N LYS A 210 20.27 -6.26 -16.26
CA LYS A 210 19.67 -5.27 -15.35
C LYS A 210 18.41 -5.82 -14.67
N ARG A 211 17.66 -6.69 -15.36
CA ARG A 211 16.41 -7.27 -14.84
C ARG A 211 16.64 -8.34 -13.79
N PHE A 212 17.64 -9.21 -13.96
CA PHE A 212 17.87 -10.36 -13.07
C PHE A 212 19.23 -10.34 -12.36
N GLY A 213 20.11 -9.37 -12.65
CA GLY A 213 21.45 -9.31 -12.06
C GLY A 213 22.39 -10.38 -12.61
N VAL A 214 22.17 -10.87 -13.84
CA VAL A 214 23.06 -11.85 -14.48
C VAL A 214 24.40 -11.20 -14.82
N LYS A 215 25.49 -11.92 -14.58
CA LYS A 215 26.84 -11.45 -14.94
C LYS A 215 26.92 -11.22 -16.45
N ILE A 216 27.55 -10.11 -16.83
CA ILE A 216 27.88 -9.83 -18.23
C ILE A 216 28.88 -10.89 -18.71
N MET A 217 28.72 -11.38 -19.94
CA MET A 217 29.70 -12.30 -20.49
C MET A 217 31.06 -11.62 -20.64
N PRO A 218 32.17 -12.34 -20.42
CA PRO A 218 33.51 -11.79 -20.56
C PRO A 218 33.73 -11.10 -21.91
N ARG A 219 34.33 -9.90 -21.90
CA ARG A 219 34.60 -9.15 -23.14
C ARG A 219 35.77 -9.71 -23.95
N TRP A 220 36.69 -10.42 -23.30
CA TRP A 220 37.86 -11.02 -23.94
C TRP A 220 37.51 -12.25 -24.79
N HIS A 221 36.42 -12.94 -24.48
CA HIS A 221 35.82 -13.92 -25.37
C HIS A 221 34.99 -13.15 -26.40
N LYS A 222 35.42 -13.12 -27.67
CA LYS A 222 34.76 -12.42 -28.79
C LYS A 222 33.41 -13.06 -29.12
N HIS A 223 32.42 -12.90 -28.24
CA HIS A 223 31.12 -13.54 -28.34
C HIS A 223 30.36 -13.03 -29.56
N ARG A 224 30.08 -13.94 -30.52
CA ARG A 224 29.21 -13.65 -31.66
C ARG A 224 27.81 -13.31 -31.15
N LYS A 225 27.27 -12.15 -31.57
CA LYS A 225 25.98 -11.57 -31.15
C LYS A 225 25.95 -10.96 -29.74
N GLY A 226 27.09 -10.49 -29.24
CA GLY A 226 27.18 -9.55 -28.11
C GLY A 226 27.32 -10.18 -26.71
N HIS A 227 27.66 -9.34 -25.74
CA HIS A 227 28.06 -9.73 -24.38
C HIS A 227 26.92 -9.66 -23.34
N ARG A 228 25.76 -9.09 -23.71
CA ARG A 228 24.67 -8.75 -22.78
C ARG A 228 23.55 -9.79 -22.70
N ARG A 229 23.91 -11.08 -22.70
CA ARG A 229 22.96 -12.21 -22.69
C ARG A 229 23.39 -13.29 -21.70
N ILE A 230 22.51 -14.26 -21.48
CA ILE A 230 22.82 -15.48 -20.73
C ILE A 230 23.66 -16.44 -21.59
N GLY A 231 24.38 -17.34 -20.94
CA GLY A 231 25.19 -18.38 -21.61
C GLY A 231 24.31 -19.43 -22.30
N SER A 232 23.44 -20.09 -21.53
CA SER A 232 22.43 -21.04 -22.01
C SER A 232 21.09 -20.78 -21.33
N VAL A 233 19.98 -21.18 -21.99
CA VAL A 233 18.61 -21.07 -21.45
C VAL A 233 18.31 -22.23 -20.50
N GLY A 234 18.85 -23.42 -20.76
CA GLY A 234 18.66 -24.63 -19.97
C GLY A 234 19.64 -25.74 -20.41
N PRO A 235 19.55 -26.93 -19.79
CA PRO A 235 20.29 -28.12 -20.23
C PRO A 235 19.71 -28.72 -21.52
N ALA A 236 20.41 -29.69 -22.11
CA ALA A 236 20.02 -30.32 -23.37
C ALA A 236 18.75 -31.18 -23.25
N SER A 237 18.56 -31.86 -22.13
CA SER A 237 17.33 -32.58 -21.80
C SER A 237 16.54 -31.81 -20.74
N VAL A 238 15.38 -31.31 -21.15
CA VAL A 238 14.31 -30.85 -20.27
C VAL A 238 13.06 -31.50 -20.85
N GLY A 239 12.65 -32.63 -20.29
CA GLY A 239 11.34 -33.20 -20.60
C GLY A 239 10.23 -32.24 -20.22
#